data_AF-A0A950FFK5-F1
#
_entry.id   AF-A0A950FFK5-F1
#
_cell.length_a   1.000
_cell.length_b   1.000
_cell.length_c   1.000
_cell.angle_alpha   90.00
_cell.angle_beta   90.00
_cell.angle_gamma   90.00
#
_symmetry.space_group_name_H-M   'P 1'
#
loop_
_entity.id
_entity.type
_entity.pdbx_description
1 polymer ?
#
loop_
_entity_poly.entity_id
_entity_poly.type
_entity_poly.pdbx_seq_one_letter_code
_entity_poly.pdbx_strand_id
1 'polypeptide(L)' 'MAKSRTYPNHRHCGRCGKPVRRDSDFMRAHLWGAVVLFHWRCFISQMRESGIVREESAR' A
#
# COMPACT_ATOMS: atom_id res chain seq x y z
N MET A 1 13.34 25.03 16.84
CA MET A 1 13.47 23.56 16.89
C MET A 1 12.41 22.94 15.99
N ALA A 2 12.76 22.54 14.77
CA ALA A 2 11.82 21.91 13.85
C ALA A 2 11.43 20.53 14.44
N LYS A 3 10.14 20.33 14.73
CA LYS A 3 9.60 19.04 15.14
C LYS A 3 9.82 18.08 13.97
N SER A 4 10.86 17.26 14.05
CA SER A 4 11.04 16.09 13.21
C SER A 4 9.78 15.23 13.37
N ARG A 5 8.85 15.33 12.40
CA ARG A 5 7.73 14.41 12.30
C ARG A 5 8.35 13.03 12.11
N THR A 6 8.43 12.26 13.19
CA THR A 6 8.84 10.87 13.16
C THR A 6 7.75 10.12 12.41
N TYR A 7 7.89 10.03 11.09
CA TYR A 7 7.02 9.22 10.25
C TYR A 7 7.32 7.75 10.59
N PRO A 8 6.41 7.02 11.26
CA PRO A 8 6.69 5.65 11.65
C PRO A 8 6.82 4.82 10.38
N ASN A 9 8.05 4.42 10.07
CA ASN A 9 8.37 3.30 9.20
C ASN A 9 7.65 3.28 7.82
N HIS A 10 7.88 4.29 6.98
CA HIS A 10 7.53 4.35 5.55
C HIS A 10 8.27 3.31 4.68
N ARG A 11 8.51 2.12 5.21
CA ARG A 11 9.06 0.99 4.46
C ARG A 11 8.29 -0.28 4.70
N HIS A 12 7.24 -0.36 5.51
CA HIS A 12 6.50 -1.60 5.67
C HIS A 12 5.23 -1.60 4.83
N CYS A 13 4.89 -2.78 4.29
CA CYS A 13 3.68 -2.99 3.54
C CYS A 13 2.48 -2.94 4.49
N GLY A 14 1.49 -2.09 4.19
CA GLY A 14 0.29 -1.89 5.00
C GLY A 14 -0.62 -3.12 5.09
N ARG A 15 -0.40 -4.13 4.24
CA ARG A 15 -1.12 -5.41 4.29
C ARG A 15 -0.37 -6.48 5.10
N CYS A 16 0.88 -6.77 4.75
CA CYS A 16 1.61 -7.91 5.32
C CYS A 16 2.64 -7.53 6.40
N GLY A 17 2.83 -6.24 6.67
CA GLY A 17 3.78 -5.72 7.67
C GLY A 17 5.26 -5.88 7.30
N LYS A 18 5.59 -6.59 6.21
CA LYS A 18 6.98 -6.82 5.79
C LYS A 18 7.60 -5.58 5.12
N PRO A 19 8.94 -5.43 5.18
CA PRO A 19 9.61 -4.32 4.52
C PRO A 19 9.45 -4.38 2.99
N VAL A 20 9.25 -3.20 2.41
CA VAL A 20 9.16 -2.87 1.00
C VAL A 20 10.51 -2.30 0.61
N ARG A 21 11.23 -3.03 -0.25
CA ARG A 21 12.53 -2.58 -0.76
C ARG A 21 12.29 -1.52 -1.83
N ARG A 22 13.18 -0.53 -1.92
CA ARG A 22 13.08 0.56 -2.90
C ARG A 22 13.21 0.07 -4.34
N ASP A 23 13.93 -1.02 -4.56
CA ASP A 23 14.14 -1.66 -5.88
C ASP A 23 13.09 -2.74 -6.23
N SER A 24 12.04 -2.89 -5.44
CA SER A 24 10.98 -3.87 -5.71
C SER A 24 9.70 -3.17 -6.13
N ASP A 25 8.88 -3.77 -6.99
CA ASP A 25 7.59 -3.22 -7.38
C ASP A 25 6.69 -2.95 -6.16
N PHE A 26 6.53 -1.67 -5.83
CA PHE A 26 5.73 -1.19 -4.71
C PHE A 26 4.77 -0.09 -5.14
N MET A 27 3.64 -0.01 -4.46
CA MET A 27 2.66 1.04 -4.67
C MET A 27 2.55 1.93 -3.43
N ARG A 28 2.42 3.23 -3.67
CA ARG A 28 1.95 4.21 -2.68
C ARG A 28 0.48 4.49 -2.93
N ALA A 29 -0.36 4.26 -1.93
CA ALA A 29 -1.78 4.55 -1.98
C ALA A 29 -2.13 5.60 -0.91
N HIS A 30 -2.98 6.55 -1.27
CA HIS A 30 -3.58 7.48 -0.32
C HIS A 30 -4.86 6.85 0.22
N LEU A 31 -4.83 6.35 1.45
CA LEU A 31 -5.98 5.74 2.11
C LEU A 31 -6.33 6.55 3.35
N TRP A 32 -7.59 6.96 3.46
CA TRP A 32 -8.15 7.68 4.63
C TRP A 32 -7.29 8.87 5.11
N GLY A 33 -6.76 9.65 4.17
CA GLY A 33 -5.91 10.82 4.47
C GLY A 33 -4.46 10.50 4.85
N ALA A 34 -4.05 9.23 4.83
CA ALA A 34 -2.68 8.79 5.06
C ALA A 34 -2.06 8.16 3.81
N VAL A 35 -0.73 8.23 3.69
CA VAL A 35 0.02 7.53 2.65
C VAL A 35 0.43 6.16 3.17
N VAL A 36 -0.05 5.11 2.51
CA VAL A 36 0.26 3.72 2.84
C VAL A 36 1.07 3.10 1.71
N LEU A 37 2.09 2.31 2.06
CA LEU A 37 2.91 1.56 1.11
C LEU A 37 2.43 0.12 1.03
N PHE A 38 2.44 -0.46 -0.16
CA PHE A 38 2.15 -1.86 -0.37
C PHE A 38 3.18 -2.46 -1.32
N HIS A 39 3.54 -3.74 -1.12
CA HIS A 39 4.07 -4.51 -2.25
C HIS A 39 3.01 -4.56 -3.34
N TRP A 40 3.40 -4.49 -4.61
CA TRP A 40 2.45 -4.52 -5.73
C TRP A 40 1.45 -5.69 -5.62
N ARG A 41 1.94 -6.90 -5.33
CA ARG A 41 1.09 -8.09 -5.13
C ARG A 41 0.13 -7.93 -3.96
N CYS A 42 0.59 -7.36 -2.85
CA CYS A 42 -0.24 -7.11 -1.67
C CYS A 42 -1.35 -6.09 -1.95
N PHE A 43 -1.07 -5.09 -2.78
CA PHE A 43 -2.05 -4.11 -3.20
C PHE A 43 -3.15 -4.75 -4.08
N ILE A 44 -2.77 -5.52 -5.11
CA ILE A 44 -3.75 -6.20 -5.98
C ILE A 44 -4.65 -7.13 -5.17
N SER A 45 -4.08 -7.94 -4.27
CA SER A 45 -4.88 -8.80 -3.41
C SER A 45 -5.83 -7.98 -2.53
N GLN A 46 -5.41 -6.81 -2.02
CA GLN A 46 -6.26 -5.96 -1.17
C GLN A 46 -7.44 -5.41 -1.97
N MET A 47 -7.20 -4.96 -3.20
CA MET A 47 -8.22 -4.43 -4.09
C MET A 47 -9.25 -5.49 -4.51
N ARG A 48 -8.82 -6.75 -4.69
CA ARG A 48 -9.71 -7.89 -4.93
C ARG A 48 -10.59 -8.19 -3.72
N GLU A 49 -10.02 -8.22 -2.52
CA GLU A 49 -10.79 -8.44 -1.28
C GLU A 49 -11.75 -7.30 -0.96
N SER A 50 -11.34 -6.05 -1.24
CA SER A 50 -12.21 -4.89 -1.06
C SER A 50 -13.35 -4.81 -2.09
N GLY A 51 -13.39 -5.71 -3.08
CA GLY A 51 -14.44 -5.75 -4.11
C GLY A 51 -14.44 -4.53 -5.04
N ILE A 52 -13.40 -3.70 -4.98
CA ILE A 52 -13.23 -2.52 -5.86
C ILE A 52 -12.80 -2.99 -7.25
N VAL A 53 -11.98 -4.03 -7.31
CA VAL A 53 -11.72 -4.78 -8.53
C VAL A 53 -12.69 -5.96 -8.54
N ARG A 54 -13.94 -5.70 -8.94
CA ARG A 54 -14.75 -6.76 -9.52
C ARG A 54 -14.13 -7.02 -10.88
N GLU A 55 -13.71 -8.25 -11.11
CA GLU A 55 -13.44 -8.73 -12.46
C GLU A 55 -14.68 -8.37 -13.27
N GLU A 56 -14.58 -7.35 -14.13
CA GLU A 56 -15.65 -7.04 -15.06
C GLU A 56 -15.80 -8.31 -15.89
N SER A 57 -16.85 -9.07 -15.63
CA SER A 57 -17.28 -10.13 -16.53
C SER A 57 -17.52 -9.45 -17.86
N ALA A 58 -16.51 -9.53 -18.73
CA ALA A 58 -16.60 -9.18 -20.12
C ALA A 58 -17.89 -9.80 -20.67
N ARG A 59 -18.83 -8.94 -21.04
CA ARG A 59 -19.95 -9.30 -21.90
C ARG A 59 -20.27 -8.16 -22.84
#